data_AF-A0A8S3H7R3-F1
#
_entry.id   AF-A0A8S3H7R3-F1
#
_cell.length_a   1.000
_cell.length_b   1.000
_cell.length_c   1.000
_cell.angle_alpha   90.00
_cell.angle_beta   90.00
_cell.angle_gamma   90.00
#
_symmetry.space_group_name_H-M   'P 1'
#
loop_
_entity.id
_entity.type
_entity.pdbx_description
1 polymer ?
#
loop_
_entity_poly.entity_id
_entity_poly.type
_entity_poly.pdbx_seq_one_letter_code
_entity_poly.pdbx_strand_id
1 'polypeptide(L)'
;RDLIFRRINMREKFLDILLDFTHNENLPVRNNAIRIAKSLHEKEEFKQSIERHALKFLKHLTAGQPPEALFADDKKVSTIPSDVWTEDSIRLCLPLYLSLMPSNHYLIQPLATIYTAVNGDIKRVILRVLENPVRDMGMGSAEILKLVENCPKGAETLITRIIHILTEKAPPSRELVEKVRDLYHKRVSDVRFLIPVLTGLDK
;
A
#
# COMPACT_ATOMS: atom_id res chain seq x y z
N ARG A 1 23.41 -3.12 -6.92
CA ARG A 1 23.66 -3.05 -5.46
C ARG A 1 25.05 -2.48 -5.16
N ASP A 2 26.14 -3.09 -5.64
CA ASP A 2 27.50 -2.64 -5.29
C ASP A 2 27.88 -1.25 -5.81
N LEU A 3 27.30 -0.82 -6.94
CA LEU A 3 27.53 0.52 -7.49
C LEU A 3 26.97 1.65 -6.60
N ILE A 4 25.86 1.41 -5.89
CA ILE A 4 25.24 2.35 -4.94
C ILE A 4 26.14 2.52 -3.71
N PHE A 5 26.79 1.44 -3.27
CA PHE A 5 27.69 1.47 -2.12
C PHE A 5 29.06 2.08 -2.45
N ARG A 6 29.60 1.84 -3.64
CA ARG A 6 30.98 2.22 -4.00
C ARG A 6 31.14 3.63 -4.56
N ARG A 7 30.08 4.27 -5.08
CA ARG A 7 30.17 5.61 -5.70
C ARG A 7 29.24 6.61 -5.03
N ILE A 8 29.70 7.22 -3.94
CA ILE A 8 28.96 8.20 -3.11
C ILE A 8 28.36 9.33 -3.98
N ASN A 9 29.12 9.84 -4.96
CA ASN A 9 28.69 10.97 -5.82
C ASN A 9 27.62 10.61 -6.87
N MET A 10 27.37 9.32 -7.11
CA MET A 10 26.37 8.83 -8.07
C MET A 10 25.28 7.98 -7.39
N ARG A 11 25.35 7.89 -6.06
CA ARG A 11 24.51 7.04 -5.24
C ARG A 11 23.03 7.37 -5.38
N GLU A 12 22.67 8.65 -5.41
CA GLU A 12 21.29 9.11 -5.64
C GLU A 12 20.82 8.74 -7.04
N LYS A 13 21.61 9.00 -8.08
CA LYS A 13 21.26 8.63 -9.47
C LYS A 13 21.04 7.13 -9.65
N PHE A 14 21.88 6.30 -9.02
CA PHE A 14 21.70 4.85 -9.06
C PHE A 14 20.49 4.38 -8.25
N LEU A 15 20.16 5.08 -7.17
CA LEU A 15 18.94 4.81 -6.41
C LEU A 15 17.70 5.17 -7.23
N ASP A 16 17.70 6.32 -7.91
CA ASP A 16 16.58 6.74 -8.76
C ASP A 16 16.35 5.73 -9.89
N ILE A 17 17.40 5.32 -10.60
CA ILE A 17 17.30 4.28 -11.64
C ILE A 17 16.76 2.96 -11.07
N LEU A 18 17.24 2.55 -9.88
CA LEU A 18 16.73 1.34 -9.24
C LEU A 18 15.25 1.46 -8.91
N LEU A 19 14.82 2.62 -8.41
CA LEU A 19 13.44 2.89 -8.04
C LEU A 19 12.51 2.95 -9.27
N ASP A 20 12.98 3.49 -10.38
CA ASP A 20 12.25 3.47 -11.65
C ASP A 20 11.97 2.02 -12.10
N PHE A 21 12.93 1.10 -11.93
CA PHE A 21 12.72 -0.32 -12.22
C PHE A 21 11.69 -1.01 -11.32
N THR A 22 11.30 -0.43 -10.19
CA THR A 22 10.24 -0.99 -9.34
C THR A 22 8.84 -0.87 -9.94
N HIS A 23 8.70 -0.09 -11.03
CA HIS A 23 7.46 0.11 -11.78
C HIS A 23 7.51 -0.50 -13.18
N ASN A 24 8.60 -1.20 -13.53
CA ASN A 24 8.77 -1.79 -14.85
C ASN A 24 7.76 -2.93 -15.09
N GLU A 25 7.26 -3.10 -16.32
CA GLU A 25 6.30 -4.14 -16.68
C GLU A 25 6.87 -5.55 -16.53
N ASN A 26 8.17 -5.71 -16.80
CA ASN A 26 8.89 -6.97 -16.66
C ASN A 26 8.94 -7.41 -15.19
N LEU A 27 8.12 -8.41 -14.85
CA LEU A 27 7.94 -8.91 -13.49
C LEU A 27 9.28 -9.36 -12.83
N PRO A 28 10.16 -10.16 -13.47
CA PRO A 28 11.48 -10.48 -12.93
C PRO A 28 12.34 -9.25 -12.57
N VAL A 29 12.39 -8.25 -13.46
CA VAL A 29 13.16 -7.01 -13.23
C VAL A 29 12.57 -6.24 -12.05
N ARG A 30 11.25 -6.05 -12.06
CA ARG A 30 10.51 -5.38 -10.99
C ARG A 30 10.70 -6.03 -9.63
N ASN A 31 10.53 -7.35 -9.53
CA ASN A 31 10.69 -8.08 -8.27
C ASN A 31 12.11 -7.99 -7.73
N ASN A 32 13.13 -8.05 -8.60
CA ASN A 32 14.51 -7.88 -8.18
C ASN A 32 14.80 -6.45 -7.70
N ALA A 33 14.29 -5.45 -8.42
CA ALA A 33 14.40 -4.04 -8.03
C ALA A 33 13.75 -3.79 -6.66
N ILE A 34 12.52 -4.27 -6.44
CA ILE A 34 11.80 -4.16 -5.16
C ILE A 34 12.58 -4.85 -4.04
N ARG A 35 13.11 -6.06 -4.28
CA ARG A 35 13.93 -6.77 -3.28
C ARG A 35 15.16 -5.96 -2.88
N ILE A 36 15.85 -5.37 -3.84
CA ILE A 36 17.03 -4.54 -3.56
C ILE A 36 16.60 -3.26 -2.83
N ALA A 37 15.53 -2.58 -3.28
CA ALA A 37 14.99 -1.39 -2.63
C ALA A 37 14.59 -1.67 -1.17
N LYS A 38 13.93 -2.79 -0.90
CA LYS A 38 13.57 -3.23 0.46
C LYS A 38 14.81 -3.45 1.33
N SER A 39 15.86 -4.09 0.80
CA SER A 39 17.13 -4.25 1.52
C SER A 39 17.86 -2.92 1.76
N LEU A 40 17.67 -1.91 0.90
CA LEU A 40 18.23 -0.57 1.10
C LEU A 40 17.41 0.26 2.09
N HIS A 41 16.10 0.02 2.18
CA HIS A 41 15.20 0.72 3.11
C HIS A 41 15.55 0.50 4.59
N GLU A 42 16.20 -0.63 4.92
CA GLU A 42 16.77 -0.89 6.25
C GLU A 42 17.88 0.11 6.64
N LYS A 43 18.44 0.85 5.68
CA LYS A 43 19.48 1.84 5.92
C LYS A 43 18.85 3.24 5.97
N GLU A 44 19.04 3.93 7.08
CA GLU A 44 18.52 5.29 7.30
C GLU A 44 18.93 6.28 6.19
N GLU A 45 20.10 6.08 5.57
CA GLU A 45 20.57 6.90 4.44
C GLU A 45 19.68 6.82 3.18
N PHE A 46 18.96 5.72 2.96
CA PHE A 46 18.12 5.51 1.77
C PHE A 46 16.63 5.49 2.07
N LYS A 47 16.28 5.18 3.32
CA LYS A 47 14.91 5.00 3.80
C LYS A 47 13.98 6.13 3.36
N GLN A 48 14.34 7.38 3.65
CA GLN A 48 13.50 8.54 3.32
C GLN A 48 13.31 8.72 1.81
N SER A 49 14.35 8.47 1.01
CA SER A 49 14.27 8.62 -0.45
C SER A 49 13.38 7.54 -1.07
N ILE A 50 13.52 6.30 -0.62
CA ILE A 50 12.71 5.15 -1.07
C ILE A 50 11.24 5.36 -0.70
N GLU A 51 10.95 5.75 0.55
CA GLU A 51 9.57 6.03 0.98
C GLU A 51 8.96 7.20 0.22
N ARG A 52 9.72 8.27 -0.02
CA ARG A 52 9.27 9.43 -0.81
C ARG A 52 8.90 9.03 -2.23
N HIS A 53 9.71 8.18 -2.87
CA HIS A 53 9.44 7.67 -4.20
C HIS A 53 8.18 6.79 -4.22
N ALA A 54 8.04 5.86 -3.29
CA ALA A 54 6.85 5.01 -3.19
C ALA A 54 5.57 5.85 -2.95
N LEU A 55 5.65 6.86 -2.07
CA LEU A 55 4.54 7.79 -1.81
C LEU A 55 4.21 8.66 -3.03
N LYS A 56 5.20 9.04 -3.83
CA LYS A 56 5.00 9.79 -5.08
C LYS A 56 4.14 8.98 -6.05
N PHE A 57 4.44 7.70 -6.26
CA PHE A 57 3.65 6.83 -7.13
C PHE A 57 2.26 6.53 -6.59
N LEU A 58 2.12 6.36 -5.27
CA LEU A 58 0.80 6.24 -4.65
C LEU A 58 -0.05 7.50 -4.89
N LYS A 59 0.54 8.70 -4.75
CA LYS A 59 -0.15 9.97 -5.01
C LYS A 59 -0.56 10.16 -6.46
N HIS A 60 0.16 9.57 -7.42
CA HIS A 60 -0.28 9.63 -8.81
C HIS A 60 -1.64 8.98 -9.03
N LEU A 61 -2.05 8.01 -8.20
CA LEU A 61 -3.38 7.38 -8.32
C LEU A 61 -4.54 8.36 -8.11
N THR A 62 -4.31 9.50 -7.44
CA THR A 62 -5.34 10.55 -7.32
C THR A 62 -5.36 11.49 -8.53
N ALA A 63 -4.38 11.40 -9.42
CA ALA A 63 -4.35 12.17 -10.65
C ALA A 63 -5.32 11.57 -11.68
N GLY A 64 -5.85 12.43 -12.55
CA GLY A 64 -6.79 11.99 -13.60
C GLY A 64 -6.16 11.08 -14.65
N GLN A 65 -4.84 11.05 -14.75
CA GLN A 65 -4.09 10.28 -15.75
C GLN A 65 -2.85 9.59 -15.13
N PRO A 66 -2.45 8.42 -15.66
CA PRO A 66 -1.25 7.73 -15.23
C PRO A 66 0.04 8.48 -15.59
N PRO A 67 1.12 8.36 -14.79
CA PRO A 67 2.40 8.97 -15.10
C PRO A 67 2.98 8.42 -16.41
N GLU A 68 3.49 9.31 -17.26
CA GLU A 68 4.18 8.93 -18.51
C GLU A 68 5.36 7.97 -18.28
N ALA A 69 5.99 8.06 -17.10
CA ALA A 69 7.09 7.18 -16.70
C ALA A 69 6.70 5.68 -16.67
N LEU A 70 5.42 5.35 -16.51
CA LEU A 70 4.94 3.96 -16.55
C LEU A 70 4.99 3.35 -17.95
N PHE A 71 4.94 4.19 -19.00
CA PHE A 71 4.84 3.77 -20.40
C PHE A 71 6.14 3.99 -21.18
N ALA A 72 7.27 4.20 -20.50
CA ALA A 72 8.52 4.60 -21.12
C ALA A 72 9.04 3.60 -22.17
N ASP A 73 8.77 2.30 -21.98
CA ASP A 73 9.17 1.22 -22.90
C ASP A 73 8.13 0.98 -24.03
N ASP A 74 6.89 1.43 -23.84
CA ASP A 74 5.72 0.96 -24.61
C ASP A 74 5.20 1.95 -25.66
N LYS A 75 5.98 3.02 -25.92
CA LYS A 75 5.69 4.10 -26.90
C LYS A 75 5.49 3.63 -28.36
N LYS A 76 5.50 2.33 -28.65
CA LYS A 76 5.42 1.80 -30.01
C LYS A 76 4.19 0.95 -30.33
N VAL A 77 3.35 0.53 -29.37
CA VAL A 77 2.32 -0.51 -29.68
C VAL A 77 0.92 -0.30 -29.07
N SER A 78 0.72 0.52 -28.03
CA SER A 78 -0.60 0.57 -27.38
C SER A 78 -1.63 1.43 -28.14
N THR A 79 -2.76 0.81 -28.51
CA THR A 79 -3.97 1.45 -29.06
C THR A 79 -4.88 2.06 -27.99
N ILE A 80 -4.55 1.88 -26.70
CA ILE A 80 -5.27 2.45 -25.57
C ILE A 80 -4.71 3.87 -25.31
N PRO A 81 -5.55 4.91 -25.18
CA PRO A 81 -5.06 6.24 -24.82
C PRO A 81 -4.25 6.16 -23.52
N SER A 82 -3.03 6.71 -23.52
CA SER A 82 -2.16 6.81 -22.33
C SER A 82 -2.79 7.58 -21.16
N ASP A 83 -3.97 8.15 -21.38
CA ASP A 83 -4.63 9.09 -20.48
C ASP A 83 -5.61 8.39 -19.53
N VAL A 84 -5.87 7.10 -19.72
CA VAL A 84 -6.84 6.32 -18.91
C VAL A 84 -6.12 5.32 -18.01
N TRP A 85 -6.46 5.32 -16.72
CA TRP A 85 -6.01 4.29 -15.78
C TRP A 85 -6.56 2.91 -16.17
N THR A 86 -5.65 1.98 -16.44
CA THR A 86 -5.93 0.54 -16.60
C THR A 86 -5.62 -0.22 -15.30
N GLU A 87 -6.21 -1.40 -15.10
CA GLU A 87 -5.89 -2.24 -13.94
C GLU A 87 -4.38 -2.53 -13.84
N ASP A 88 -3.70 -2.75 -14.97
CA ASP A 88 -2.26 -3.00 -15.00
C ASP A 88 -1.44 -1.77 -14.60
N SER A 89 -1.75 -0.58 -15.14
CA SER A 89 -1.05 0.66 -14.76
C SER A 89 -1.22 1.00 -13.27
N ILE A 90 -2.39 0.74 -12.70
CA ILE A 90 -2.63 0.87 -11.25
C ILE A 90 -1.78 -0.13 -10.47
N ARG A 91 -1.74 -1.39 -10.91
CA ARG A 91 -0.94 -2.46 -10.29
C ARG A 91 0.55 -2.21 -10.35
N LEU A 92 1.06 -1.43 -11.30
CA LEU A 92 2.48 -1.08 -11.36
C LEU A 92 2.87 -0.06 -10.28
N CYS A 93 1.96 0.80 -9.82
CA CYS A 93 2.23 1.87 -8.84
C CYS A 93 2.35 1.40 -7.38
N LEU A 94 1.81 0.22 -7.07
CA LEU A 94 1.62 -0.27 -5.71
C LEU A 94 2.73 -1.19 -5.13
N PRO A 95 3.45 -2.04 -5.90
CA PRO A 95 4.27 -3.11 -5.35
C PRO A 95 5.39 -2.64 -4.42
N LEU A 96 6.11 -1.58 -4.78
CA LEU A 96 7.14 -1.02 -3.91
C LEU A 96 6.51 -0.54 -2.60
N TYR A 97 5.46 0.27 -2.67
CA TYR A 97 4.77 0.81 -1.50
C TYR A 97 4.30 -0.27 -0.54
N LEU A 98 3.61 -1.29 -1.07
CA LEU A 98 3.08 -2.39 -0.28
C LEU A 98 4.20 -3.23 0.36
N SER A 99 5.33 -3.40 -0.32
CA SER A 99 6.47 -4.17 0.21
C SER A 99 7.13 -3.53 1.43
N LEU A 100 6.97 -2.21 1.59
CA LEU A 100 7.53 -1.41 2.69
C LEU A 100 6.59 -1.33 3.90
N MET A 101 5.28 -1.55 3.72
CA MET A 101 4.29 -1.43 4.81
C MET A 101 4.59 -2.30 6.03
N PRO A 102 5.02 -3.58 5.90
CA PRO A 102 5.38 -4.39 7.07
C PRO A 102 6.62 -3.89 7.81
N SER A 103 7.49 -3.13 7.14
CA SER A 103 8.68 -2.52 7.75
C SER A 103 8.40 -1.14 8.34
N ASN A 104 7.40 -0.43 7.81
CA ASN A 104 6.96 0.86 8.32
C ASN A 104 5.42 0.92 8.33
N HIS A 105 4.83 0.57 9.47
CA HIS A 105 3.39 0.45 9.61
C HIS A 105 2.65 1.79 9.43
N TYR A 106 3.33 2.93 9.61
CA TYR A 106 2.76 4.26 9.41
C TYR A 106 2.25 4.47 7.98
N LEU A 107 2.81 3.75 6.99
CA LEU A 107 2.38 3.78 5.58
C LEU A 107 0.92 3.34 5.39
N ILE A 108 0.25 2.73 6.37
CA ILE A 108 -1.19 2.49 6.26
C ILE A 108 -2.02 3.79 6.29
N GLN A 109 -1.56 4.84 6.97
CA GLN A 109 -2.30 6.10 7.10
C GLN A 109 -2.38 6.89 5.78
N PRO A 110 -1.26 7.10 5.04
CA PRO A 110 -1.34 7.73 3.72
C PRO A 110 -2.13 6.87 2.72
N LEU A 111 -2.06 5.54 2.82
CA LEU A 111 -2.85 4.66 1.97
C LEU A 111 -4.35 4.88 2.18
N ALA A 112 -4.80 4.95 3.44
CA ALA A 112 -6.20 5.24 3.74
C ALA A 112 -6.63 6.62 3.23
N THR A 113 -5.75 7.62 3.32
CA THR A 113 -6.00 8.97 2.81
C THR A 113 -6.14 8.99 1.28
N ILE A 114 -5.28 8.26 0.57
CA ILE A 114 -5.37 8.14 -0.89
C ILE A 114 -6.61 7.33 -1.28
N TYR A 115 -6.90 6.26 -0.54
CA TYR A 115 -8.06 5.41 -0.80
C TYR A 115 -9.37 6.21 -0.80
N THR A 116 -9.55 7.18 0.10
CA THR A 116 -10.78 7.99 0.11
C THR A 116 -10.89 8.95 -1.08
N ALA A 117 -9.76 9.32 -1.69
CA ALA A 117 -9.67 10.29 -2.78
C ALA A 117 -9.71 9.68 -4.19
N VAL A 118 -9.54 8.36 -4.33
CA VAL A 118 -9.50 7.69 -5.63
C VAL A 118 -10.87 7.11 -6.06
N ASN A 119 -11.01 6.84 -7.36
CA ASN A 119 -12.21 6.26 -7.96
C ASN A 119 -12.41 4.77 -7.59
N GLY A 120 -13.57 4.22 -7.96
CA GLY A 120 -13.94 2.84 -7.64
C GLY A 120 -13.01 1.77 -8.23
N ASP A 121 -12.44 2.00 -9.42
CA ASP A 121 -11.56 1.03 -10.08
C ASP A 121 -10.24 0.89 -9.32
N ILE A 122 -9.63 2.02 -8.95
CA ILE A 122 -8.41 2.05 -8.15
C ILE A 122 -8.66 1.45 -6.76
N LYS A 123 -9.80 1.77 -6.12
CA LYS A 123 -10.20 1.16 -4.84
C LYS A 123 -10.23 -0.37 -4.94
N ARG A 124 -10.82 -0.93 -6.00
CA ARG A 124 -10.89 -2.38 -6.20
C ARG A 124 -9.51 -3.01 -6.31
N VAL A 125 -8.59 -2.39 -7.06
CA VAL A 125 -7.21 -2.89 -7.19
C VAL A 125 -6.50 -2.85 -5.84
N ILE A 126 -6.58 -1.74 -5.09
CA ILE A 126 -5.98 -1.62 -3.76
C ILE A 126 -6.47 -2.73 -2.83
N LEU A 127 -7.79 -2.97 -2.77
CA LEU A 127 -8.36 -4.01 -1.90
C LEU A 127 -7.87 -5.43 -2.23
N ARG A 128 -7.60 -5.73 -3.52
CA ARG A 128 -7.10 -7.03 -3.98
C ARG A 128 -5.64 -7.28 -3.55
N VAL A 129 -4.80 -6.25 -3.57
CA VAL A 129 -3.35 -6.39 -3.30
C VAL A 129 -2.98 -6.21 -1.82
N LEU A 130 -3.94 -5.81 -0.98
CA LEU A 130 -3.72 -5.45 0.42
C LEU A 130 -3.48 -6.66 1.36
N GLU A 131 -3.82 -7.86 0.93
CA GLU A 131 -3.85 -9.05 1.80
C GLU A 131 -2.51 -9.35 2.47
N ASN A 132 -1.45 -9.52 1.67
CA ASN A 132 -0.12 -9.85 2.20
C ASN A 132 0.45 -8.76 3.12
N PRO A 133 0.53 -7.47 2.73
CA PRO A 133 1.13 -6.46 3.59
C PRO A 133 0.39 -6.28 4.92
N VAL A 134 -0.95 -6.35 4.94
CA VAL A 134 -1.71 -6.25 6.20
C VAL A 134 -1.51 -7.48 7.08
N ARG A 135 -1.47 -8.67 6.48
CA ARG A 135 -1.18 -9.91 7.21
C ARG A 135 0.20 -9.86 7.86
N ASP A 136 1.21 -9.38 7.14
CA ASP A 136 2.58 -9.26 7.64
C ASP A 136 2.72 -8.18 8.73
N MET A 137 1.88 -7.12 8.72
CA MET A 137 1.83 -6.12 9.79
C MET A 137 1.18 -6.66 11.08
N GLY A 138 0.17 -7.52 10.94
CA GLY A 138 -0.51 -8.19 12.04
C GLY A 138 -1.43 -7.30 12.90
N MET A 139 -2.18 -7.95 13.80
CA MET A 139 -3.19 -7.30 14.66
C MET A 139 -2.59 -6.39 15.74
N GLY A 140 -1.31 -6.59 16.11
CA GLY A 140 -0.61 -5.76 17.09
C GLY A 140 -0.10 -4.42 16.54
N SER A 141 -0.37 -4.10 15.28
CA SER A 141 0.04 -2.84 14.68
C SER A 141 -0.74 -1.67 15.26
N ALA A 142 -0.08 -0.82 16.05
CA ALA A 142 -0.66 0.40 16.61
C ALA A 142 -1.26 1.32 15.54
N GLU A 143 -0.63 1.39 14.36
CA GLU A 143 -1.12 2.21 13.24
C GLU A 143 -2.41 1.64 12.63
N ILE A 144 -2.55 0.31 12.56
CA ILE A 144 -3.82 -0.30 12.12
C ILE A 144 -4.92 -0.01 13.15
N LEU A 145 -4.65 -0.21 14.44
CA LEU A 145 -5.64 0.04 15.50
C LEU A 145 -6.08 1.51 15.50
N LYS A 146 -5.13 2.44 15.35
CA LYS A 146 -5.41 3.88 15.23
C LYS A 146 -6.26 4.20 14.00
N LEU A 147 -6.02 3.52 12.88
CA LEU A 147 -6.78 3.70 11.64
C LEU A 147 -8.22 3.15 11.79
N VAL A 148 -8.41 2.01 12.44
CA VAL A 148 -9.74 1.44 12.76
C VAL A 148 -10.51 2.40 13.67
N GLU A 149 -9.88 2.89 14.74
CA GLU A 149 -10.48 3.82 15.68
C GLU A 149 -10.88 5.15 15.02
N ASN A 150 -10.02 5.66 14.13
CA ASN A 150 -10.20 6.95 13.47
C ASN A 150 -10.55 6.79 11.98
N CYS A 151 -11.42 5.83 11.64
CA CYS A 151 -11.79 5.52 10.26
C CYS A 151 -12.16 6.80 9.48
N PRO A 152 -11.41 7.16 8.43
CA PRO A 152 -11.78 8.25 7.53
C PRO A 152 -13.11 7.96 6.83
N LYS A 153 -13.90 9.01 6.56
CA LYS A 153 -15.15 8.88 5.79
C LYS A 153 -14.81 8.40 4.37
N GLY A 154 -15.47 7.33 3.91
CA GLY A 154 -15.20 6.73 2.60
C GLY A 154 -14.13 5.63 2.61
N ALA A 155 -13.54 5.32 3.76
CA ALA A 155 -12.58 4.23 3.97
C ALA A 155 -13.21 2.98 4.61
N GLU A 156 -14.53 2.94 4.79
CA GLU A 156 -15.24 1.87 5.50
C GLU A 156 -14.92 0.49 4.89
N THR A 157 -14.97 0.39 3.56
CA THR A 157 -14.64 -0.85 2.83
C THR A 157 -13.18 -1.26 2.97
N LEU A 158 -12.26 -0.31 3.14
CA LEU A 158 -10.85 -0.57 3.42
C LEU A 158 -10.70 -1.16 4.83
N ILE A 159 -11.35 -0.55 5.83
CA ILE A 159 -11.33 -1.03 7.21
C ILE A 159 -11.93 -2.43 7.31
N THR A 160 -13.09 -2.67 6.68
CA THR A 160 -13.72 -4.01 6.64
C THR A 160 -12.74 -5.04 6.07
N ARG A 161 -12.07 -4.72 4.95
CA ARG A 161 -11.09 -5.63 4.35
C ARG A 161 -9.89 -5.90 5.27
N ILE A 162 -9.36 -4.88 5.94
CA ILE A 162 -8.25 -5.01 6.89
C ILE A 162 -8.64 -5.94 8.04
N ILE A 163 -9.80 -5.72 8.67
CA ILE A 163 -10.28 -6.54 9.79
C ILE A 163 -10.42 -7.99 9.34
N HIS A 164 -11.06 -8.24 8.18
CA HIS A 164 -11.18 -9.59 7.63
C HIS A 164 -9.82 -10.26 7.42
N ILE A 165 -8.83 -9.57 6.84
CA ILE A 165 -7.50 -10.15 6.61
C ILE A 165 -6.86 -10.57 7.95
N LEU A 166 -7.01 -9.74 8.97
CA LEU A 166 -6.41 -9.95 10.28
C LEU A 166 -7.04 -11.09 11.08
N THR A 167 -8.35 -11.31 10.90
CA THR A 167 -9.12 -12.32 11.65
C THR A 167 -9.42 -13.59 10.85
N GLU A 168 -8.97 -13.69 9.60
CA GLU A 168 -9.23 -14.84 8.73
C GLU A 168 -8.58 -16.13 9.26
N LYS A 169 -7.35 -16.03 9.79
CA LYS A 169 -6.53 -17.18 10.20
C LYS A 169 -6.27 -17.26 11.70
N ALA A 170 -6.77 -16.29 12.47
CA ALA A 170 -6.56 -16.19 13.90
C ALA A 170 -7.76 -15.49 14.57
N PRO A 171 -8.08 -15.81 15.83
CA PRO A 171 -9.09 -15.08 16.57
C PRO A 171 -8.68 -13.60 16.76
N PRO A 172 -9.64 -12.66 16.78
CA PRO A 172 -9.34 -11.24 16.96
C PRO A 172 -8.71 -10.98 18.35
N SER A 173 -7.77 -10.03 18.42
CA SER A 173 -7.25 -9.56 19.70
C SER A 173 -8.28 -8.71 20.45
N ARG A 174 -8.22 -8.67 21.78
CA ARG A 174 -9.13 -7.86 22.61
C ARG A 174 -9.08 -6.38 22.20
N GLU A 175 -7.87 -5.85 21.96
CA GLU A 175 -7.67 -4.47 21.50
C GLU A 175 -8.38 -4.20 20.15
N LEU A 176 -8.28 -5.13 19.19
CA LEU A 176 -8.97 -4.99 17.91
C LEU A 176 -10.50 -5.01 18.10
N VAL A 177 -11.01 -5.94 18.92
CA VAL A 177 -12.45 -6.03 19.24
C VAL A 177 -12.95 -4.70 19.84
N GLU A 178 -12.22 -4.14 20.79
CA GLU A 178 -12.57 -2.86 21.43
C GLU A 178 -12.61 -1.71 20.42
N LYS A 179 -11.59 -1.57 19.55
CA LYS A 179 -11.56 -0.51 18.53
C LYS A 179 -12.67 -0.67 17.49
N VAL A 180 -12.98 -1.90 17.09
CA VAL A 180 -14.08 -2.20 16.16
C VAL A 180 -15.44 -1.88 16.78
N ARG A 181 -15.63 -2.23 18.06
CA ARG A 181 -16.85 -1.89 18.80
C ARG A 181 -17.03 -0.37 18.89
N ASP A 182 -15.97 0.35 19.23
CA ASP A 182 -15.99 1.81 19.30
C ASP A 182 -16.33 2.43 17.94
N LEU A 183 -15.75 1.92 16.85
CA LEU A 183 -16.06 2.36 15.49
C LEU A 183 -17.55 2.17 15.15
N TYR A 184 -18.10 1.00 15.49
CA TYR A 184 -19.51 0.67 15.24
C TYR A 184 -20.48 1.62 15.96
N HIS A 185 -20.20 1.93 17.22
CA HIS A 185 -21.05 2.83 18.02
C HIS A 185 -20.89 4.30 17.64
N LYS A 186 -19.68 4.76 17.29
CA LYS A 186 -19.37 6.18 17.13
C LYS A 186 -19.63 6.72 15.72
N ARG A 187 -19.44 5.91 14.67
CA ARG A 187 -19.37 6.45 13.29
C ARG A 187 -20.18 5.68 12.28
N VAL A 188 -20.23 4.36 12.38
CA VAL A 188 -20.80 3.56 11.31
C VAL A 188 -21.54 2.37 11.91
N SER A 189 -22.88 2.42 11.92
CA SER A 189 -23.74 1.31 12.33
C SER A 189 -23.78 0.17 11.29
N ASP A 190 -22.64 -0.10 10.65
CA ASP A 190 -22.47 -1.15 9.67
C ASP A 190 -22.01 -2.42 10.37
N VAL A 191 -22.94 -3.37 10.50
CA VAL A 191 -22.73 -4.65 11.16
C VAL A 191 -21.60 -5.48 10.53
N ARG A 192 -21.19 -5.19 9.27
CA ARG A 192 -20.08 -5.88 8.60
C ARG A 192 -18.75 -5.73 9.34
N PHE A 193 -18.59 -4.70 10.17
CA PHE A 193 -17.42 -4.57 11.03
C PHE A 193 -17.41 -5.59 12.18
N LEU A 194 -18.58 -5.98 12.66
CA LEU A 194 -18.70 -6.90 13.80
C LEU A 194 -18.54 -8.36 13.39
N ILE A 195 -18.97 -8.74 12.18
CA ILE A 195 -18.92 -10.12 11.66
C ILE A 195 -17.56 -10.80 11.90
N PRO A 196 -16.41 -10.20 11.54
CA PRO A 196 -15.12 -10.89 11.68
C PRO A 196 -14.63 -10.96 13.13
N VAL A 197 -15.17 -10.13 14.02
CA VAL A 197 -14.77 -10.07 15.43
C VAL A 197 -15.76 -10.76 16.38
N LEU A 198 -16.85 -11.34 15.86
CA LEU A 198 -17.90 -11.99 16.66
C LEU A 198 -17.35 -13.05 17.62
N THR A 199 -16.33 -13.80 17.21
CA THR A 199 -15.71 -14.85 18.05
C THR A 199 -14.93 -14.31 19.23
N GLY A 200 -14.55 -13.03 19.22
CA GLY A 200 -13.89 -12.34 20.34
C GLY A 200 -14.78 -11.36 21.10
N LEU A 201 -16.06 -11.24 20.72
CA LEU A 201 -17.03 -10.51 21.53
C LEU A 201 -17.42 -11.40 22.71
N ASP A 202 -17.12 -10.95 23.93
CA ASP A 202 -17.65 -11.57 25.15
C ASP A 202 -19.20 -11.56 25.07
N LYS A 203 -19.83 -12.67 25.48
CA LYS A 203 -21.30 -12.86 25.47
C LYS A 203 -22.03 -11.88 26.39
#